data_AF-A0A318RU48-F1
#
_entry.id   AF-A0A318RU48-F1
#
_cell.length_a   1.000
_cell.length_b   1.000
_cell.length_c   1.000
_cell.angle_alpha   90.00
_cell.angle_beta   90.00
_cell.angle_gamma   90.00
#
_symmetry.space_group_name_H-M   'P 1'
#
loop_
_entity.id
_entity.type
_entity.pdbx_description
1 polymer ?
#
loop_
_entity_poly.entity_id
_entity_poly.type
_entity_poly.pdbx_seq_one_letter_code
_entity_poly.pdbx_strand_id
1 'polypeptide(L)'
;MLGLTRSPATVAIVLALLALTVVGIVLRHSSIGLRLRSVGLSPSASARLGIGVGRVRFLGLATAGGFSGLAGGILVTSAPFVLAEGFSSGFGFTGLVVGLLARGSMAAVAAVSVFLGFLVAGGINLQLAAGVPSATVTVVQSVLIILIAGATLWTTTARTRPPRARSTPALTEAPEEAHL
;
A
#
# COMPACT_ATOMS: atom_id res chain seq x y z
N MET A 1 -23.81 11.29 30.69
CA MET A 1 -22.74 12.24 30.32
C MET A 1 -21.42 11.51 30.05
N LEU A 2 -21.37 10.67 29.01
CA LEU A 2 -20.15 10.24 28.31
C LEU A 2 -20.65 9.51 27.05
N GLY A 3 -21.04 10.30 26.04
CA GLY A 3 -21.58 9.85 24.75
C GLY A 3 -20.53 9.22 23.82
N LEU A 4 -19.62 8.40 24.38
CA LEU A 4 -18.54 7.74 23.64
C LEU A 4 -19.01 6.44 22.96
N THR A 5 -20.20 5.93 23.30
CA THR A 5 -20.70 4.63 22.83
C THR A 5 -21.54 4.72 21.56
N ARG A 6 -21.82 5.91 21.01
CA ARG A 6 -22.77 6.09 19.90
C ARG A 6 -22.24 6.84 18.68
N SER A 7 -20.97 7.25 18.64
CA SER A 7 -20.40 7.86 17.44
C SER A 7 -19.76 6.78 16.56
N PRO A 8 -20.41 6.34 15.47
CA PRO A 8 -19.86 5.31 14.58
C PRO A 8 -18.50 5.72 13.99
N ALA A 9 -18.23 7.02 13.88
CA ALA A 9 -16.93 7.56 13.48
C ALA A 9 -15.78 7.14 14.42
N THR A 10 -15.98 7.15 15.74
CA THR A 10 -14.94 6.78 16.71
C THR A 10 -14.67 5.28 16.68
N VAL A 11 -15.73 4.47 16.56
CA VAL A 11 -15.62 3.01 16.46
C VAL A 11 -14.84 2.63 15.21
N ALA A 12 -15.13 3.26 14.06
CA ALA A 12 -14.42 3.01 12.81
C ALA A 12 -12.91 3.32 12.92
N ILE A 13 -12.54 4.44 13.54
CA ILE A 13 -11.13 4.83 13.73
C ILE A 13 -10.40 3.84 14.64
N VAL A 14 -11.02 3.44 15.76
CA VAL A 14 -10.42 2.47 16.69
C VAL A 14 -10.23 1.12 16.01
N LEU A 15 -11.23 0.64 15.26
CA LEU A 15 -11.14 -0.60 14.49
C LEU A 15 -10.07 -0.53 13.39
N ALA A 16 -9.97 0.60 12.69
CA ALA A 16 -8.94 0.81 11.67
C ALA A 16 -7.52 0.79 12.26
N LEU A 17 -7.30 1.47 13.40
CA LEU A 17 -6.03 1.45 14.12
C LEU A 17 -5.67 0.05 14.64
N LEU A 18 -6.65 -0.66 15.19
CA LEU A 18 -6.47 -2.03 15.65
C LEU A 18 -6.10 -2.95 14.48
N ALA A 19 -6.84 -2.89 13.38
CA ALA A 19 -6.58 -3.67 12.17
C ALA A 19 -5.20 -3.36 11.58
N LEU A 20 -4.82 -2.09 11.49
CA LEU A 20 -3.50 -1.67 11.01
C LEU A 20 -2.38 -2.24 11.90
N THR A 21 -2.54 -2.16 13.21
CA THR A 21 -1.55 -2.69 14.17
C THR A 21 -1.44 -4.20 14.08
N VAL A 22 -2.57 -4.92 14.09
CA VAL A 22 -2.61 -6.38 14.01
C VAL A 22 -2.01 -6.86 12.69
N VAL A 23 -2.43 -6.31 11.56
CA VAL A 23 -1.90 -6.67 10.23
C VAL A 23 -0.41 -6.33 10.15
N GLY A 24 0.01 -5.18 10.68
CA GLY A 24 1.41 -4.78 10.70
C GLY A 24 2.30 -5.72 11.52
N ILE A 25 1.82 -6.19 12.68
CA ILE A 25 2.52 -7.18 13.50
C ILE A 25 2.56 -8.53 12.80
N VAL A 26 1.43 -9.01 12.29
CA VAL A 26 1.34 -10.30 11.58
C VAL A 26 2.27 -10.31 10.36
N LEU A 27 2.32 -9.24 9.58
CA LEU A 27 3.20 -9.15 8.41
C LEU A 27 4.69 -9.08 8.76
N ARG A 28 5.05 -8.56 9.95
CA ARG A 28 6.45 -8.42 10.40
C ARG A 28 6.97 -9.61 11.20
N HIS A 29 6.15 -10.20 12.06
CA HIS A 29 6.54 -11.25 13.01
C HIS A 29 6.01 -12.64 12.66
N SER A 30 5.01 -12.78 11.77
CA SER A 30 4.47 -14.10 11.43
C SER A 30 5.21 -14.78 10.28
N SER A 31 5.31 -16.11 10.37
CA SER A 31 5.76 -16.97 9.27
C SER A 31 4.91 -16.81 8.01
N ILE A 32 3.63 -16.46 8.15
CA ILE A 32 2.74 -16.17 7.01
C ILE A 32 3.24 -14.93 6.24
N GLY A 33 3.67 -13.88 6.94
CA GLY A 33 4.20 -12.66 6.32
C GLY A 33 5.49 -12.90 5.53
N LEU A 34 6.39 -13.73 6.08
CA LEU A 34 7.63 -14.13 5.40
C LEU A 34 7.32 -14.95 4.14
N ARG A 35 6.40 -15.92 4.22
CA ARG A 35 5.97 -16.73 3.06
C ARG A 35 5.27 -15.90 2.00
N LEU A 36 4.48 -14.90 2.40
CA LEU A 36 3.80 -14.00 1.46
C LEU A 36 4.82 -13.12 0.71
N ARG A 37 5.84 -12.61 1.42
CA ARG A 37 6.94 -11.82 0.81
C ARG A 37 7.80 -12.67 -0.12
N SER A 38 8.12 -13.91 0.25
CA SER A 38 8.93 -14.80 -0.60
C SER A 38 8.19 -15.17 -1.88
N VAL A 39 6.89 -15.47 -1.80
CA VAL A 39 6.03 -15.74 -2.96
C VAL A 39 5.89 -14.50 -3.86
N GLY A 40 5.88 -13.30 -3.28
CA GLY A 40 5.84 -12.03 -4.01
C GLY A 40 7.13 -11.72 -4.79
N LEU A 41 8.30 -12.18 -4.31
CA LEU A 41 9.58 -11.99 -5.00
C LEU A 41 9.76 -12.97 -6.16
N SER A 42 9.53 -14.26 -5.91
CA SER A 42 9.59 -15.29 -6.94
C SER A 42 8.73 -16.49 -6.58
N PRO A 43 7.59 -16.70 -7.28
CA PRO A 43 6.73 -17.86 -7.08
C PRO A 43 7.44 -19.18 -7.41
N SER A 44 8.30 -19.19 -8.44
CA SER A 44 9.02 -20.39 -8.88
C SER A 44 10.10 -20.80 -7.89
N ALA A 45 10.81 -19.84 -7.29
CA ALA A 45 11.77 -20.14 -6.21
C ALA A 45 11.06 -20.63 -4.95
N SER A 46 9.93 -20.01 -4.59
CA SER A 46 9.14 -20.40 -3.41
C SER A 46 8.56 -21.81 -3.55
N ALA A 47 8.10 -22.20 -4.74
CA ALA A 47 7.60 -23.55 -5.01
C ALA A 47 8.68 -24.62 -4.83
N ARG A 48 9.92 -24.32 -5.25
CA ARG A 48 11.08 -25.23 -5.08
C ARG A 48 11.48 -25.41 -3.61
N LEU A 49 11.19 -24.44 -2.76
CA LEU A 49 11.41 -24.49 -1.30
C LEU A 49 10.27 -25.21 -0.54
N GLY A 50 9.33 -25.86 -1.24
CA GLY A 50 8.20 -26.56 -0.62
C GLY A 50 7.11 -25.64 -0.08
N ILE A 51 7.12 -24.35 -0.41
CA ILE A 51 6.06 -23.43 -0.03
C ILE A 51 4.88 -23.63 -0.98
N GLY A 52 3.72 -24.02 -0.43
CA GLY A 52 2.47 -24.13 -1.17
C GLY A 52 1.97 -22.76 -1.67
N VAL A 53 2.47 -22.31 -2.81
CA VAL A 53 2.18 -20.99 -3.42
C VAL A 53 0.67 -20.75 -3.54
N GLY A 54 -0.09 -21.75 -3.99
CA GLY A 54 -1.55 -21.65 -4.12
C GLY A 54 -2.24 -21.37 -2.79
N ARG A 55 -1.85 -22.05 -1.72
CA ARG A 55 -2.42 -21.87 -0.37
C ARG A 55 -2.09 -20.50 0.20
N VAL A 56 -0.84 -20.05 0.02
CA VAL A 56 -0.39 -18.73 0.48
C VAL A 56 -1.12 -17.61 -0.26
N ARG A 57 -1.31 -17.74 -1.58
CA ARG A 57 -2.10 -16.80 -2.39
C ARG A 57 -3.56 -16.76 -1.96
N PHE A 58 -4.19 -17.93 -1.80
CA PHE A 58 -5.58 -18.01 -1.37
C PHE A 58 -5.79 -17.40 0.02
N LEU A 59 -4.91 -17.69 0.98
CA LEU A 59 -4.97 -17.13 2.32
C LEU A 59 -4.80 -15.60 2.31
N GLY A 60 -3.89 -15.09 1.47
CA GLY A 60 -3.70 -13.65 1.27
C GLY A 60 -4.95 -12.97 0.70
N LEU A 61 -5.58 -13.59 -0.30
CA LEU A 61 -6.78 -13.05 -0.93
C LEU A 61 -8.00 -13.10 0.02
N ALA A 62 -8.17 -14.21 0.73
CA ALA A 62 -9.26 -14.40 1.68
C ALA A 62 -9.17 -13.41 2.85
N THR A 63 -7.96 -13.19 3.39
CA THR A 63 -7.76 -12.20 4.46
C THR A 63 -8.00 -10.78 3.97
N ALA A 64 -7.47 -10.40 2.80
CA ALA A 64 -7.72 -9.09 2.20
C ALA A 64 -9.22 -8.84 1.93
N GLY A 65 -9.93 -9.85 1.41
CA GLY A 65 -11.37 -9.81 1.22
C GLY A 65 -12.15 -9.64 2.53
N GLY A 66 -11.75 -10.37 3.57
CA GLY A 66 -12.34 -10.23 4.92
C GLY A 66 -12.19 -8.83 5.49
N PHE A 67 -10.99 -8.23 5.41
CA PHE A 67 -10.77 -6.85 5.86
C PHE A 67 -11.55 -5.82 5.02
N SER A 68 -11.61 -6.01 3.70
CA SER A 68 -12.40 -5.14 2.81
C SER A 68 -13.90 -5.20 3.12
N GLY A 69 -14.43 -6.41 3.36
CA GLY A 69 -15.81 -6.61 3.76
C GLY A 69 -16.14 -5.97 5.11
N LEU A 70 -15.25 -6.11 6.10
CA LEU A 70 -15.40 -5.45 7.40
C LEU A 70 -15.39 -3.92 7.26
N ALA A 71 -14.48 -3.37 6.45
CA ALA A 71 -14.42 -1.92 6.20
C ALA A 71 -15.73 -1.41 5.55
N GLY A 72 -16.26 -2.11 4.55
CA GLY A 72 -17.55 -1.80 3.93
C GLY A 72 -18.72 -1.89 4.91
N GLY A 73 -18.76 -2.93 5.76
CA GLY A 73 -19.80 -3.09 6.78
C GLY A 73 -19.80 -1.97 7.83
N ILE A 74 -18.61 -1.55 8.27
CA ILE A 74 -18.44 -0.41 9.19
C ILE A 74 -18.96 0.88 8.55
N LEU A 75 -18.64 1.10 7.27
CA LEU A 75 -19.13 2.26 6.51
C LEU A 75 -20.66 2.30 6.46
N VAL A 76 -21.32 1.17 6.13
CA VAL A 76 -22.80 1.11 6.01
C VAL A 76 -23.49 1.33 7.36
N THR A 77 -22.87 0.85 8.44
CA THR A 77 -23.39 1.00 9.80
C THR A 77 -23.15 2.40 10.36
N SER A 78 -22.41 3.28 9.66
CA SER A 78 -22.17 4.64 10.10
C SER A 78 -23.33 5.56 9.74
N ALA A 79 -23.71 6.43 10.68
CA ALA A 79 -24.78 7.41 10.49
C ALA A 79 -24.50 8.27 9.23
N PRO A 80 -25.48 8.46 8.35
CA PRO A 80 -26.94 8.37 8.57
C PRO A 80 -27.60 6.99 8.30
N PHE A 81 -26.86 5.88 8.26
CA PHE A 81 -27.41 4.53 7.97
C PHE A 81 -28.10 4.43 6.60
N VAL A 82 -27.81 5.39 5.70
CA VAL A 82 -28.30 5.42 4.33
C VAL A 82 -27.14 5.06 3.42
N LEU A 83 -27.38 4.18 2.44
CA LEU A 83 -26.47 4.01 1.32
C LEU A 83 -26.46 5.31 0.52
N ALA A 84 -25.45 6.14 0.75
CA ALA A 84 -25.21 7.30 -0.09
C ALA A 84 -25.04 6.85 -1.55
N GLU A 85 -25.63 7.56 -2.50
CA GLU A 85 -25.38 7.34 -3.92
C GLU A 85 -23.87 7.38 -4.18
N GLY A 86 -23.34 6.36 -4.85
CA GLY A 86 -21.88 6.23 -5.07
C GLY A 86 -21.09 5.62 -3.90
N PHE A 87 -21.74 4.95 -2.94
CA PHE A 87 -21.10 4.32 -1.76
C PHE A 87 -19.85 3.49 -2.06
N SER A 88 -19.82 2.81 -3.22
CA SER A 88 -18.71 1.96 -3.64
C SER A 88 -17.77 2.62 -4.67
N SER A 89 -18.08 3.82 -5.16
CA SER A 89 -17.32 4.37 -6.29
C SER A 89 -15.94 4.83 -5.83
N GLY A 90 -14.91 4.02 -6.14
CA GLY A 90 -13.52 4.43 -6.05
C GLY A 90 -12.74 3.96 -4.81
N PHE A 91 -13.38 3.60 -3.69
CA PHE A 91 -12.63 3.23 -2.46
C PHE A 91 -11.65 2.07 -2.65
N GLY A 92 -12.01 1.05 -3.44
CA GLY A 92 -11.10 -0.05 -3.77
C GLY A 92 -9.91 0.38 -4.63
N PHE A 93 -10.14 1.29 -5.58
CA PHE A 93 -9.08 1.86 -6.42
C PHE A 93 -8.14 2.74 -5.60
N THR A 94 -8.69 3.63 -4.77
CA THR A 94 -7.91 4.44 -3.82
C THR A 94 -7.11 3.55 -2.87
N GLY A 95 -7.69 2.46 -2.36
CA GLY A 95 -7.01 1.49 -1.49
C GLY A 95 -5.85 0.76 -2.20
N LEU A 96 -6.05 0.36 -3.46
CA LEU A 96 -4.99 -0.23 -4.29
C LEU A 96 -3.83 0.76 -4.44
N VAL A 97 -4.13 2.01 -4.74
CA VAL A 97 -3.14 3.08 -4.90
C VAL A 97 -2.37 3.34 -3.60
N VAL A 98 -3.04 3.40 -2.46
CA VAL A 98 -2.39 3.49 -1.14
C VAL A 98 -1.41 2.33 -0.93
N GLY A 99 -1.82 1.11 -1.29
CA GLY A 99 -0.98 -0.08 -1.19
C GLY A 99 0.29 0.00 -2.07
N LEU A 100 0.15 0.48 -3.30
CA LEU A 100 1.27 0.69 -4.22
C LEU A 100 2.23 1.77 -3.70
N LEU A 101 1.69 2.91 -3.28
CA LEU A 101 2.45 4.04 -2.73
C LEU A 101 3.22 3.66 -1.46
N ALA A 102 2.62 2.82 -0.62
CA ALA A 102 3.24 2.38 0.63
C ALA A 102 4.39 1.38 0.44
N ARG A 103 4.51 0.74 -0.74
CA ARG A 103 5.62 -0.18 -1.10
C ARG A 103 5.93 -1.26 -0.04
N GLY A 104 4.90 -1.76 0.64
CA GLY A 104 5.04 -2.77 1.69
C GLY A 104 5.51 -2.24 3.06
N SER A 105 5.64 -0.92 3.24
CA SER A 105 5.87 -0.28 4.54
C SER A 105 4.55 0.07 5.21
N MET A 106 4.27 -0.56 6.36
CA MET A 106 3.04 -0.31 7.13
C MET A 106 2.94 1.15 7.64
N ALA A 107 4.07 1.79 7.94
CA ALA A 107 4.09 3.19 8.36
C ALA A 107 3.68 4.13 7.21
N ALA A 108 4.08 3.79 5.98
CA ALA A 108 3.68 4.54 4.79
C ALA A 108 2.19 4.34 4.47
N VAL A 109 1.62 3.15 4.70
CA VAL A 109 0.17 2.90 4.57
C VAL A 109 -0.63 3.88 5.44
N ALA A 110 -0.23 4.04 6.71
CA ALA A 110 -0.89 4.95 7.65
C ALA A 110 -0.83 6.41 7.17
N ALA A 111 0.37 6.89 6.81
CA ALA A 111 0.55 8.27 6.36
C ALA A 111 -0.23 8.58 5.07
N VAL A 112 -0.15 7.70 4.06
CA VAL A 112 -0.79 7.91 2.76
C VAL A 112 -2.32 7.80 2.88
N SER A 113 -2.84 6.84 3.66
CA SER A 113 -4.29 6.69 3.84
C SER A 113 -4.93 7.88 4.56
N VAL A 114 -4.27 8.42 5.59
CA VAL A 114 -4.73 9.63 6.28
C VAL A 114 -4.71 10.83 5.34
N PHE A 115 -3.65 11.02 4.56
CA PHE A 115 -3.55 12.12 3.61
C PHE A 115 -4.61 12.06 2.51
N LEU A 116 -4.78 10.89 1.88
CA LEU A 116 -5.82 10.68 0.86
C LEU A 116 -7.22 10.80 1.48
N GLY A 117 -7.44 10.31 2.69
CA GLY A 117 -8.70 10.45 3.41
C GLY A 117 -9.04 11.91 3.71
N PHE A 118 -8.05 12.70 4.12
CA PHE A 118 -8.21 14.15 4.32
C PHE A 118 -8.59 14.86 3.02
N LEU A 119 -7.95 14.51 1.90
CA LEU A 119 -8.28 15.08 0.60
C LEU A 119 -9.70 14.73 0.16
N VAL A 120 -10.13 13.48 0.36
CA VAL A 120 -11.49 13.03 0.03
C VAL A 120 -12.51 13.78 0.89
N ALA A 121 -12.30 13.85 2.20
CA ALA A 121 -13.19 14.58 3.10
C ALA A 121 -13.23 16.09 2.77
N GLY A 122 -12.08 16.69 2.47
CA GLY A 122 -11.99 18.09 2.04
C GLY A 122 -12.72 18.34 0.71
N GLY A 123 -12.59 17.43 -0.25
CA GLY A 123 -13.30 17.48 -1.53
C GLY A 123 -14.81 17.36 -1.37
N ILE A 124 -15.29 16.48 -0.49
CA ILE A 124 -16.71 16.36 -0.15
C ILE A 124 -17.23 17.68 0.45
N ASN A 125 -16.49 18.28 1.41
CA ASN A 125 -16.88 19.57 1.97
C ASN A 125 -16.92 20.69 0.92
N LEU A 126 -15.97 20.69 -0.03
CA LEU A 126 -15.95 21.64 -1.14
C LEU A 126 -17.16 21.45 -2.08
N GLN A 127 -17.54 20.20 -2.34
CA GLN A 127 -18.74 19.87 -3.13
C GLN A 127 -20.01 20.38 -2.45
N LEU A 128 -20.13 20.23 -1.12
CA LEU A 128 -21.29 20.73 -0.37
C LEU A 128 -21.33 22.26 -0.30
N ALA A 129 -20.19 22.93 -0.14
CA ALA A 129 -20.13 24.38 0.04
C ALA A 129 -20.18 25.19 -1.27
N ALA A 130 -19.52 24.70 -2.34
CA ALA A 130 -19.34 25.42 -3.59
C ALA A 130 -20.15 24.83 -4.77
N GLY A 131 -20.95 23.78 -4.54
CA GLY A 131 -21.79 23.16 -5.58
C GLY A 131 -20.99 22.47 -6.70
N VAL A 132 -19.71 22.15 -6.45
CA VAL A 132 -18.81 21.57 -7.45
C VAL A 132 -19.13 20.08 -7.65
N PRO A 133 -19.22 19.57 -8.90
CA PRO A 133 -19.44 18.15 -9.15
C PRO A 133 -18.34 17.24 -8.55
N SER A 134 -18.71 16.04 -8.10
CA SER A 134 -17.78 15.05 -7.50
C SER A 134 -16.66 14.63 -8.45
N ALA A 135 -16.88 14.75 -9.76
CA ALA A 135 -15.87 14.52 -10.78
C ALA A 135 -14.60 15.37 -10.56
N THR A 136 -14.74 16.62 -10.09
CA THR A 136 -13.59 17.50 -9.83
C THR A 136 -12.69 16.94 -8.72
N VAL A 137 -13.29 16.40 -7.66
CA VAL A 137 -12.57 15.76 -6.55
C VAL A 137 -11.78 14.56 -7.06
N THR A 138 -12.40 13.72 -7.90
CA THR A 138 -11.76 12.54 -8.50
C THR A 138 -10.61 12.91 -9.44
N VAL A 139 -10.76 13.98 -10.23
CA VAL A 139 -9.68 14.47 -11.12
C VAL A 139 -8.49 14.95 -10.28
N VAL A 140 -8.73 15.76 -9.25
CA VAL A 140 -7.67 16.25 -8.35
C VAL A 140 -6.97 15.08 -7.64
N GLN A 141 -7.74 14.09 -7.17
CA GLN A 141 -7.17 12.89 -6.55
C GLN A 141 -6.31 12.10 -7.55
N SER A 142 -6.76 11.94 -8.79
CA SER A 142 -6.01 11.21 -9.83
C SER A 142 -4.72 11.91 -10.21
N VAL A 143 -4.75 13.23 -10.38
CA VAL A 143 -3.55 14.04 -10.64
C VAL A 143 -2.57 13.93 -9.47
N LEU A 144 -3.05 14.00 -8.23
CA LEU A 144 -2.22 13.81 -7.05
C LEU A 144 -1.56 12.43 -7.03
N ILE A 145 -2.31 11.37 -7.32
CA ILE A 145 -1.79 10.00 -7.35
C ILE A 145 -0.67 9.88 -8.39
N ILE A 146 -0.87 10.42 -9.59
CA ILE A 146 0.13 10.44 -10.66
C ILE A 146 1.37 11.22 -10.22
N LEU A 147 1.20 12.37 -9.55
CA LEU A 147 2.30 13.18 -9.07
C LEU A 147 3.13 12.45 -8.00
N ILE A 148 2.47 11.82 -7.01
CA ILE A 148 3.18 11.09 -5.94
C ILE A 148 3.86 9.84 -6.52
N ALA A 149 3.18 9.10 -7.41
CA ALA A 149 3.75 7.93 -8.08
C ALA A 149 4.95 8.31 -8.97
N GLY A 150 4.83 9.40 -9.73
CA GLY A 150 5.92 9.91 -10.57
C GLY A 150 7.12 10.39 -9.74
N ALA A 151 6.88 11.14 -8.66
CA ALA A 151 7.95 11.59 -7.76
C ALA A 151 8.65 10.41 -7.07
N THR A 152 7.90 9.42 -6.60
CA THR A 152 8.48 8.22 -5.98
C THR A 152 9.30 7.42 -6.99
N LEU A 153 8.83 7.23 -8.22
CA LEU A 153 9.61 6.58 -9.28
C LEU A 153 10.92 7.31 -9.58
N TRP A 154 10.87 8.64 -9.73
CA TRP A 154 12.06 9.47 -9.96
C TRP A 154 13.11 9.27 -8.86
N THR A 155 12.69 9.32 -7.59
CA THR A 155 13.62 9.15 -6.46
C THR A 155 14.20 7.75 -6.35
N THR A 156 13.47 6.71 -6.78
CA THR A 156 13.98 5.32 -6.75
C THR A 156 14.99 5.03 -7.86
N THR A 157 14.76 5.52 -9.07
CA THR A 157 15.66 5.30 -10.22
C THR A 157 16.99 6.04 -10.06
N ALA A 158 17.01 7.18 -9.37
CA ALA A 158 18.24 7.92 -9.09
C ALA A 158 19.23 7.18 -8.16
N ARG A 159 18.80 6.12 -7.45
CA ARG A 159 19.63 5.36 -6.50
C ARG A 159 20.34 4.15 -7.09
N THR A 160 19.97 3.69 -8.28
CA THR A 160 20.63 2.56 -8.96
C THR A 160 21.73 3.05 -9.89
N ARG A 161 22.78 3.67 -9.35
CA ARG A 161 24.07 3.71 -10.05
C ARG A 161 24.80 2.41 -9.71
N PRO A 162 24.99 1.47 -10.66
CA PRO A 162 25.75 0.26 -10.37
C PRO A 162 27.17 0.66 -9.91
N PRO A 163 27.73 -0.01 -8.89
CA PRO A 163 29.14 0.13 -8.56
C PRO A 163 29.93 -0.14 -9.84
N ARG A 164 30.65 0.88 -10.32
CA ARG A 164 31.59 0.74 -11.43
C ARG A 164 32.46 -0.48 -11.11
N ALA A 165 32.32 -1.53 -11.91
CA ALA A 165 33.18 -2.70 -11.78
C ALA A 165 34.60 -2.17 -11.77
N ARG A 166 35.33 -2.41 -10.68
CA ARG A 166 36.75 -2.14 -10.62
C ARG A 166 37.33 -2.93 -11.79
N SER A 167 37.77 -2.22 -12.82
CA SER A 167 38.74 -2.72 -13.77
C SER A 167 39.91 -3.19 -12.92
N THR A 168 39.96 -4.50 -12.66
CA THR A 168 41.18 -5.18 -12.26
C THR A 168 42.24 -4.63 -13.21
N PRO A 169 43.26 -3.92 -12.71
CA PRO A 169 44.35 -3.49 -13.55
C PRO A 169 44.81 -4.75 -14.26
N ALA A 170 44.83 -4.73 -15.59
CA ALA A 170 45.59 -5.71 -16.35
C ALA A 170 46.96 -5.73 -15.67
N LEU A 171 47.20 -6.79 -14.90
CA LEU A 171 48.49 -7.08 -14.33
C LEU A 171 49.40 -7.10 -15.55
N THR A 172 50.19 -6.05 -15.69
CA THR A 172 51.62 -6.15 -15.96
C THR A 172 52.02 -7.46 -16.63
N GLU A 173 51.52 -7.69 -17.83
CA GLU A 173 52.14 -8.59 -18.79
C GLU A 173 52.84 -7.70 -19.81
N ALA A 174 53.97 -7.18 -19.34
CA ALA A 174 55.09 -6.75 -20.14
C ALA A 174 56.33 -6.83 -19.23
N PRO A 175 57.54 -7.02 -19.77
CA PRO A 175 57.99 -8.12 -20.62
C PRO A 175 59.31 -8.70 -20.05
N GLU A 176 59.47 -10.02 -19.97
CA GLU A 176 60.73 -10.66 -19.55
C GLU A 176 60.83 -11.99 -20.29
N GLU A 177 61.18 -11.98 -21.58
CA GLU A 177 62.55 -12.08 -22.09
C GLU A 177 63.42 -13.10 -21.35
N ALA A 178 63.86 -14.10 -22.14
CA ALA A 178 65.14 -14.82 -22.03
C ALA A 178 65.51 -15.35 -20.65
N HIS A 179 65.53 -16.67 -20.48
CA HIS A 179 66.74 -17.40 -20.09
C HIS A 179 66.45 -18.91 -19.98
N LEU A 180 67.18 -19.66 -20.81
CA LEU A 180 67.62 -21.06 -20.67
C LEU A 180 66.64 -22.16 -21.13
#